data_AF-X1EQ03-F1
#
_entry.id   AF-X1EQ03-F1
#
_cell.length_a   1.000
_cell.length_b   1.000
_cell.length_c   1.000
_cell.angle_alpha   90.00
_cell.angle_beta   90.00
_cell.angle_gamma   90.00
#
_symmetry.space_group_name_H-M   'P 1'
#
loop_
_entity.id
_entity.type
_entity.pdbx_description
1 polymer ?
#
loop_
_entity_poly.entity_id
_entity_poly.type
_entity_poly.pdbx_seq_one_letter_code
_entity_poly.pdbx_strand_id
1 'polypeptide(L)'
;EEERSKGKVYTKGQQAIAAGKLTPKIVLVNSLIYLAISAVFVGIVAWKVSPVIWVIWGITALCTFWYSWGKLHWNCELALGTGFGPLAVMLGMASQPNPDFLAAFLAGIPFLILWGYGAETIDQWTDAEPNWPRGLRNFGALVWRNNISISMFLAWLVGITFLSQVFLIAGGILAPMTALSLISFIPFSFCILHLEKDLKTGVIWGLGAIFLHMVLFTLGQVIG
;
A
#
# COMPACT_ATOMS: atom_id res chain seq x y z
N GLU A 1 -7.89 -27.72 -17.60
CA GLU A 1 -7.40 -27.08 -16.37
C GLU A 1 -7.87 -25.64 -16.38
N GLU A 2 -8.52 -25.14 -15.32
CA GLU A 2 -8.82 -23.71 -15.23
C GLU A 2 -7.52 -22.92 -15.36
N GLU A 3 -7.45 -22.02 -16.34
CA GLU A 3 -6.27 -21.24 -16.67
C GLU A 3 -5.92 -20.30 -15.50
N ARG A 4 -5.09 -20.77 -14.57
CA ARG A 4 -4.77 -20.08 -13.29
C ARG A 4 -4.13 -18.70 -13.54
N SER A 5 -4.22 -17.81 -12.55
CA SER A 5 -3.48 -16.53 -12.58
C SER A 5 -2.01 -16.83 -12.91
N LYS A 6 -1.44 -16.10 -13.87
CA LYS A 6 -0.03 -16.26 -14.25
C LYS A 6 0.83 -15.70 -13.12
N GLY A 7 1.97 -16.33 -12.85
CA GLY A 7 2.95 -15.77 -11.91
C GLY A 7 3.40 -14.39 -12.39
N LYS A 8 3.47 -13.41 -11.48
CA LYS A 8 3.80 -12.04 -11.84
C LYS A 8 5.22 -11.93 -12.40
N VAL A 9 5.37 -11.18 -13.48
CA VAL A 9 6.66 -11.02 -14.19
C VAL A 9 7.74 -10.39 -13.29
N TYR A 10 7.31 -9.61 -12.29
CA TYR A 10 8.18 -8.94 -11.32
C TYR A 10 8.28 -9.65 -9.96
N THR A 11 7.47 -10.69 -9.69
CA THR A 11 7.58 -11.47 -8.45
C THR A 11 7.11 -12.92 -8.61
N LYS A 12 7.97 -13.87 -8.26
CA LYS A 12 7.65 -15.31 -8.25
C LYS A 12 7.07 -15.80 -6.91
N GLY A 13 6.86 -14.89 -5.94
CA GLY A 13 6.45 -15.25 -4.58
C GLY A 13 4.96 -15.53 -4.41
N GLN A 14 4.10 -15.03 -5.30
CA GLN A 14 2.65 -14.95 -5.06
C GLN A 14 1.85 -16.25 -5.25
N GLN A 15 2.50 -17.41 -5.38
CA GLN A 15 1.81 -18.68 -5.68
C GLN A 15 2.41 -19.91 -5.00
N ALA A 16 3.04 -19.77 -3.82
CA ALA A 16 3.67 -20.91 -3.14
C ALA A 16 2.71 -22.09 -2.89
N ILE A 17 1.43 -21.81 -2.57
CA ILE A 17 0.40 -22.85 -2.42
C ILE A 17 0.09 -23.50 -3.78
N ALA A 18 -0.19 -22.69 -4.81
CA ALA A 18 -0.55 -23.20 -6.13
C ALA A 18 0.60 -23.95 -6.83
N ALA A 19 1.85 -23.60 -6.51
CA ALA A 19 3.06 -24.28 -6.96
C ALA A 19 3.38 -25.55 -6.14
N GLY A 20 2.53 -25.94 -5.18
CA GLY A 20 2.74 -27.12 -4.34
C GLY A 20 3.90 -27.00 -3.35
N LYS A 21 4.48 -25.80 -3.17
CA LYS A 21 5.62 -25.57 -2.26
C LYS A 21 5.19 -25.45 -0.80
N LEU A 22 3.98 -24.95 -0.56
CA LEU A 22 3.40 -24.79 0.77
C LEU A 22 1.96 -25.29 0.79
N THR A 23 1.47 -25.71 1.94
CA THR A 23 0.05 -26.05 2.13
C THR A 23 -0.70 -24.85 2.72
N PRO A 24 -2.03 -24.72 2.50
CA PRO A 24 -2.84 -23.67 3.14
C PRO A 24 -2.71 -23.67 4.67
N LYS A 25 -2.57 -24.85 5.29
CA LYS A 25 -2.37 -25.00 6.73
C LYS A 25 -1.05 -24.37 7.19
N ILE A 26 0.05 -24.60 6.47
CA ILE A 26 1.36 -24.01 6.81
C ILE A 26 1.30 -22.49 6.69
N VAL A 27 0.68 -21.97 5.63
CA VAL A 27 0.53 -20.53 5.43
C VAL A 27 -0.31 -19.91 6.55
N LEU A 28 -1.44 -20.53 6.92
CA LEU A 28 -2.28 -20.07 8.03
C LEU A 28 -1.51 -20.03 9.36
N VAL A 29 -0.83 -21.13 9.71
CA VAL A 29 -0.04 -21.19 10.96
C VAL A 29 1.03 -20.10 10.98
N ASN A 30 1.74 -19.92 9.86
CA ASN A 30 2.75 -18.88 9.74
C ASN A 30 2.16 -17.47 9.91
N SER A 31 1.02 -17.18 9.27
CA SER A 31 0.31 -15.91 9.43
C SER A 31 -0.15 -15.67 10.86
N LEU A 32 -0.66 -16.69 11.56
CA LEU A 32 -1.06 -16.59 12.96
C LEU A 32 0.14 -16.35 13.89
N ILE A 33 1.30 -16.94 13.60
CA ILE A 33 2.54 -16.68 14.35
C ILE A 33 2.95 -15.22 14.21
N TYR A 34 2.97 -14.67 12.99
CA TYR A 34 3.29 -13.25 12.80
C TYR A 34 2.27 -12.32 13.47
N LEU A 35 0.98 -12.68 13.42
CA LEU A 35 -0.06 -11.92 14.12
C LEU A 35 0.17 -11.95 15.65
N ALA A 36 0.49 -13.12 16.21
CA ALA A 36 0.78 -13.26 17.63
C ALA A 36 2.04 -12.47 18.05
N ILE A 37 3.11 -12.52 17.24
CA ILE A 37 4.32 -11.70 17.46
C ILE A 37 3.97 -10.22 17.46
N SER A 38 3.17 -9.75 16.49
CA SER A 38 2.74 -8.35 16.45
C SER A 38 1.93 -7.96 17.70
N ALA A 39 1.06 -8.86 18.18
CA ALA A 39 0.26 -8.64 19.38
C ALA A 39 1.13 -8.51 20.64
N VAL A 40 2.26 -9.22 20.73
CA VAL A 40 3.24 -9.06 21.83
C VAL A 40 3.80 -7.63 21.84
N PHE A 41 4.26 -7.12 20.69
CA PHE A 41 4.79 -5.75 20.60
C PHE A 41 3.72 -4.70 20.91
N VAL A 42 2.50 -4.89 20.42
CA VAL A 42 1.35 -4.03 20.73
C VAL A 42 1.03 -4.06 22.21
N GLY A 43 1.09 -5.24 22.85
CA GLY A 43 0.91 -5.39 24.30
C GLY A 43 1.93 -4.61 25.12
N ILE A 44 3.19 -4.58 24.69
CA ILE A 44 4.25 -3.78 25.33
C ILE A 44 3.91 -2.28 25.26
N VAL A 45 3.53 -1.78 24.08
CA VAL A 45 3.15 -0.36 23.91
C VAL A 45 1.87 -0.04 24.67
N ALA A 46 0.89 -0.94 24.65
CA ALA A 46 -0.37 -0.78 25.38
C ALA A 46 -0.15 -0.65 26.89
N TRP A 47 0.77 -1.44 27.44
CA TRP A 47 1.15 -1.37 28.86
C TRP A 47 1.90 -0.07 29.19
N LYS A 48 2.79 0.38 28.30
CA LYS A 48 3.70 1.50 28.56
C LYS A 48 3.10 2.87 28.26
N VAL A 49 2.17 2.97 27.32
CA VAL A 49 1.66 4.23 26.77
C VAL A 49 0.15 4.30 26.87
N SER A 50 -0.58 3.50 26.08
CA SER A 50 -2.04 3.56 26.04
C SER A 50 -2.65 2.29 25.44
N PRO A 51 -3.70 1.72 26.05
CA PRO A 51 -4.40 0.55 25.51
C PRO A 51 -5.14 0.81 24.20
N VAL A 52 -5.31 2.07 23.79
CA VAL A 52 -5.96 2.45 22.52
C VAL A 52 -5.27 1.83 21.31
N ILE A 53 -3.96 1.55 21.39
CA ILE A 53 -3.22 0.88 20.31
C ILE A 53 -3.83 -0.48 19.92
N TRP A 54 -4.50 -1.18 20.84
CA TRP A 54 -5.19 -2.44 20.53
C TRP A 54 -6.32 -2.27 19.52
N VAL A 55 -7.07 -1.17 19.62
CA VAL A 55 -8.16 -0.86 18.70
C VAL A 55 -7.59 -0.60 17.31
N ILE A 56 -6.55 0.22 17.21
CA ILE A 56 -5.91 0.57 15.94
C ILE A 56 -5.28 -0.68 15.32
N TRP A 57 -4.52 -1.47 16.10
CA TRP A 57 -3.94 -2.73 15.63
C TRP A 57 -5.01 -3.71 15.14
N GLY A 58 -6.11 -3.85 15.89
CA GLY A 58 -7.22 -4.73 15.50
C GLY A 58 -7.79 -4.34 14.14
N ILE A 59 -8.04 -3.05 13.92
CA ILE A 59 -8.53 -2.53 12.63
C ILE A 59 -7.49 -2.74 11.53
N THR A 60 -6.21 -2.45 11.78
CA THR A 60 -5.12 -2.68 10.80
C THR A 60 -5.00 -4.15 10.42
N ALA A 61 -5.11 -5.07 11.38
CA ALA A 61 -5.09 -6.49 11.12
C ALA A 61 -6.29 -6.91 10.25
N LEU A 62 -7.47 -6.35 10.53
CA LEU A 62 -8.68 -6.60 9.73
C LEU A 62 -8.56 -6.10 8.29
N CYS A 63 -7.73 -5.09 8.00
CA CYS A 63 -7.45 -4.66 6.62
C CYS A 63 -6.90 -5.81 5.74
N THR A 64 -6.22 -6.81 6.30
CA THR A 64 -5.72 -7.96 5.53
C THR A 64 -6.85 -8.85 4.99
N PHE A 65 -7.90 -9.06 5.79
CA PHE A 65 -9.11 -9.77 5.38
C PHE A 65 -9.95 -8.91 4.44
N TRP A 66 -10.10 -7.63 4.77
CA TRP A 66 -10.80 -6.66 3.93
C TRP A 66 -10.15 -6.56 2.54
N TYR A 67 -8.83 -6.57 2.45
CA TYR A 67 -8.09 -6.56 1.19
C TYR A 67 -8.48 -7.76 0.30
N SER A 68 -8.46 -8.97 0.89
CA SER A 68 -8.74 -10.20 0.17
C SER A 68 -10.20 -10.28 -0.31
N TRP A 69 -11.15 -9.87 0.55
CA TRP A 69 -12.57 -9.76 0.19
C TRP A 69 -12.85 -8.60 -0.78
N GLY A 70 -12.10 -7.51 -0.66
CA GLY A 70 -12.25 -6.27 -1.42
C GLY A 70 -11.95 -6.42 -2.91
N LYS A 71 -11.17 -7.44 -3.30
CA LYS A 71 -10.91 -7.78 -4.72
C LYS A 71 -12.17 -8.18 -5.49
N LEU A 72 -13.22 -8.59 -4.78
CA LEU A 72 -14.52 -8.93 -5.37
C LEU A 72 -15.50 -7.74 -5.34
N HIS A 73 -15.14 -6.64 -4.66
CA HIS A 73 -16.07 -5.56 -4.29
C HIS A 73 -15.51 -4.16 -4.50
N TRP A 74 -14.59 -3.94 -5.44
CA TRP A 74 -14.02 -2.62 -5.77
C TRP A 74 -13.28 -1.91 -4.62
N ASN A 75 -12.83 -2.67 -3.61
CA ASN A 75 -12.35 -2.10 -2.36
C ASN A 75 -10.93 -2.55 -1.97
N CYS A 76 -10.24 -3.36 -2.77
CA CYS A 76 -8.89 -3.82 -2.41
C CYS A 76 -7.87 -2.69 -2.36
N GLU A 77 -7.97 -1.70 -3.25
CA GLU A 77 -7.11 -0.52 -3.27
C GLU A 77 -7.25 0.28 -1.97
N LEU A 78 -8.50 0.53 -1.56
CA LEU A 78 -8.79 1.24 -0.33
C LEU A 78 -8.34 0.45 0.90
N ALA A 79 -8.58 -0.86 0.92
CA ALA A 79 -8.17 -1.72 2.04
C ALA A 79 -6.65 -1.75 2.21
N LEU A 80 -5.91 -1.92 1.10
CA LEU A 80 -4.44 -1.92 1.11
C LEU A 80 -3.91 -0.56 1.52
N GLY A 81 -4.40 0.52 0.89
CA GLY A 81 -3.95 1.87 1.18
C GLY A 81 -4.25 2.32 2.61
N THR A 82 -5.41 1.96 3.15
CA THR A 82 -5.78 2.27 4.54
C THR A 82 -4.85 1.57 5.53
N GLY A 83 -4.53 0.29 5.29
CA GLY A 83 -3.62 -0.48 6.12
C GLY A 83 -2.16 -0.01 6.07
N PHE A 84 -1.65 0.32 4.87
CA PHE A 84 -0.26 0.77 4.68
C PHE A 84 -0.03 2.26 4.94
N GLY A 85 -1.08 3.08 4.90
CA GLY A 85 -1.00 4.52 5.10
C GLY A 85 -1.55 4.96 6.46
N PRO A 86 -2.78 5.52 6.54
CA PRO A 86 -3.32 6.13 7.75
C PRO A 86 -3.22 5.25 8.99
N LEU A 87 -3.58 3.97 8.91
CA LEU A 87 -3.55 3.10 10.09
C LEU A 87 -2.12 2.74 10.53
N ALA A 88 -1.18 2.61 9.59
CA ALA A 88 0.23 2.41 9.94
C ALA A 88 0.82 3.63 10.66
N VAL A 89 0.49 4.84 10.19
CA VAL A 89 0.94 6.08 10.84
C VAL A 89 0.25 6.25 12.21
N MET A 90 -1.04 5.94 12.31
CA MET A 90 -1.77 5.94 13.59
C MET A 90 -1.20 4.93 14.60
N LEU A 91 -0.73 3.77 14.15
CA LEU A 91 -0.03 2.81 15.02
C LEU A 91 1.26 3.40 15.60
N GLY A 92 2.03 4.14 14.79
CA GLY A 92 3.19 4.89 15.28
C GLY A 92 2.80 6.00 16.25
N MET A 93 1.74 6.76 15.93
CA MET A 93 1.23 7.83 16.82
C MET A 93 0.74 7.29 18.16
N ALA A 94 0.15 6.09 18.19
CA ALA A 94 -0.32 5.45 19.41
C ALA A 94 0.80 5.15 20.43
N SER A 95 2.07 5.22 20.02
CA SER A 95 3.22 5.09 20.94
C SER A 95 3.58 6.41 21.63
N GLN A 96 2.85 7.50 21.40
CA GLN A 96 3.08 8.81 22.03
C GLN A 96 2.17 9.02 23.24
N PRO A 97 2.62 9.73 24.29
CA PRO A 97 1.79 10.01 25.48
C PRO A 97 0.51 10.80 25.17
N ASN A 98 0.57 11.71 24.20
CA ASN A 98 -0.56 12.55 23.77
C ASN A 98 -0.76 12.37 22.25
N PRO A 99 -1.41 11.27 21.83
CA PRO A 99 -1.52 10.93 20.42
C PRO A 99 -2.48 11.87 19.69
N ASP A 100 -2.03 12.48 18.59
CA ASP A 100 -2.92 13.14 17.63
C ASP A 100 -3.26 12.19 16.48
N PHE A 101 -4.33 11.43 16.68
CA PHE A 101 -4.77 10.44 15.70
C PHE A 101 -5.32 11.06 14.41
N LEU A 102 -5.84 12.28 14.46
CA LEU A 102 -6.34 12.95 13.25
C LEU A 102 -5.16 13.39 12.39
N ALA A 103 -4.16 14.04 12.97
CA ALA A 103 -2.94 14.40 12.27
C ALA A 103 -2.24 13.16 11.70
N ALA A 104 -2.15 12.08 12.47
CA ALA A 104 -1.57 10.82 12.02
C ALA A 104 -2.33 10.20 10.84
N PHE A 105 -3.67 10.18 10.90
CA PHE A 105 -4.50 9.69 9.81
C PHE A 105 -4.25 10.49 8.52
N LEU A 106 -4.28 11.82 8.63
CA LEU A 106 -4.08 12.73 7.51
C LEU A 106 -2.66 12.61 6.93
N ALA A 107 -1.63 12.52 7.78
CA ALA A 107 -0.25 12.30 7.38
C ALA A 107 -0.04 11.00 6.60
N GLY A 108 -0.89 9.99 6.80
CA GLY A 108 -0.86 8.72 6.07
C GLY A 108 -1.54 8.73 4.70
N ILE A 109 -2.30 9.78 4.34
CA ILE A 109 -3.02 9.87 3.05
C ILE A 109 -2.11 9.69 1.83
N PRO A 110 -0.92 10.34 1.74
CA PRO A 110 -0.02 10.12 0.61
C PRO A 110 0.34 8.64 0.41
N PHE A 111 0.56 7.90 1.50
CA PHE A 111 0.89 6.47 1.44
C PHE A 111 -0.31 5.61 1.04
N LEU A 112 -1.53 5.99 1.47
CA LEU A 112 -2.75 5.35 1.00
C LEU A 112 -2.88 5.46 -0.52
N ILE A 113 -2.60 6.64 -1.08
CA ILE A 113 -2.68 6.85 -2.53
C ILE A 113 -1.60 6.02 -3.23
N LEU A 114 -0.35 6.07 -2.77
CA LEU A 114 0.76 5.35 -3.42
C LEU A 114 0.63 3.83 -3.35
N TRP A 115 0.37 3.26 -2.17
CA TRP A 115 0.24 1.81 -2.02
C TRP A 115 -1.12 1.33 -2.50
N GLY A 116 -2.18 1.95 -1.99
CA GLY A 116 -3.55 1.53 -2.24
C GLY A 116 -3.99 1.76 -3.66
N TYR A 117 -3.76 2.95 -4.24
CA TYR A 117 -4.23 3.24 -5.59
C TYR A 117 -3.12 3.21 -6.64
N GLY A 118 -1.86 3.46 -6.29
CA GLY A 118 -0.74 3.35 -7.22
C GLY A 118 -0.35 1.89 -7.45
N ALA A 119 0.31 1.29 -6.45
CA ALA A 119 0.88 -0.06 -6.56
C ALA A 119 -0.19 -1.13 -6.80
N GLU A 120 -1.31 -1.11 -6.06
CA GLU A 120 -2.36 -2.11 -6.24
C GLU A 120 -3.06 -1.99 -7.59
N THR A 121 -3.29 -0.78 -8.13
CA THR A 121 -3.89 -0.65 -9.47
C THR A 121 -2.98 -1.26 -10.51
N ILE A 122 -1.66 -1.04 -10.44
CA ILE A 122 -0.71 -1.71 -11.33
C ILE A 122 -0.81 -3.23 -11.16
N ASP A 123 -0.76 -3.71 -9.92
CA ASP A 123 -0.82 -5.14 -9.60
C ASP A 123 -2.08 -5.79 -10.18
N GLN A 124 -3.25 -5.17 -9.98
CA GLN A 124 -4.52 -5.69 -10.47
C GLN A 124 -4.74 -5.48 -11.96
N TRP A 125 -4.17 -4.44 -12.56
CA TRP A 125 -4.17 -4.23 -14.02
C TRP A 125 -3.42 -5.37 -14.72
N THR A 126 -2.29 -5.81 -14.15
CA THR A 126 -1.52 -6.93 -14.71
C THR A 126 -2.24 -8.28 -14.65
N ASP A 127 -3.09 -8.47 -13.64
CA ASP A 127 -3.87 -9.70 -13.47
C ASP A 127 -5.29 -9.59 -14.08
N ALA A 128 -5.62 -8.48 -14.73
CA ALA A 128 -7.00 -8.17 -15.11
C ALA A 128 -7.60 -9.17 -16.10
N GLU A 129 -6.86 -9.55 -17.14
CA GLU A 129 -7.32 -10.48 -18.19
C GLU A 129 -7.84 -11.82 -17.63
N PRO A 130 -7.08 -12.58 -16.81
CA PRO A 130 -7.58 -13.83 -16.24
C PRO A 130 -8.57 -13.64 -15.07
N ASN A 131 -8.58 -12.48 -14.41
CA ASN A 131 -9.41 -12.24 -13.23
C ASN A 131 -10.78 -11.65 -13.57
N TRP A 132 -10.90 -10.90 -14.66
CA TRP A 132 -12.14 -10.25 -15.06
C TRP A 132 -13.29 -11.23 -15.29
N PRO A 133 -13.11 -12.36 -16.03
CA PRO A 133 -14.15 -13.37 -16.21
C PRO A 133 -14.56 -14.08 -14.92
N ARG A 134 -13.66 -14.13 -13.92
CA ARG A 134 -13.90 -14.75 -12.60
C ARG A 134 -14.69 -13.87 -11.63
N GLY A 135 -15.12 -12.69 -12.07
CA GLY A 135 -15.90 -11.78 -11.24
C GLY A 135 -15.07 -10.90 -10.30
N LEU A 136 -13.74 -10.86 -10.43
CA LEU A 136 -12.95 -9.88 -9.68
C LEU A 136 -13.21 -8.47 -10.22
N ARG A 137 -13.32 -7.52 -9.30
CA ARG A 137 -13.76 -6.15 -9.55
C ARG A 137 -12.91 -5.20 -8.71
N ASN A 138 -12.02 -4.48 -9.36
CA ASN A 138 -11.07 -3.55 -8.76
C ASN A 138 -10.63 -2.49 -9.78
N PHE A 139 -9.96 -1.43 -9.34
CA PHE A 139 -9.62 -0.29 -10.21
C PHE A 139 -8.66 -0.68 -11.31
N GLY A 140 -7.63 -1.49 -11.03
CA GLY A 140 -6.68 -1.96 -12.05
C GLY A 140 -7.39 -2.69 -13.20
N ALA A 141 -8.30 -3.58 -12.87
CA ALA A 141 -9.09 -4.31 -13.86
C ALA A 141 -10.10 -3.42 -14.59
N LEU A 142 -10.61 -2.36 -13.95
CA LEU A 142 -11.45 -1.35 -14.61
C LEU A 142 -10.66 -0.54 -15.65
N VAL A 143 -9.47 -0.08 -15.29
CA VAL A 143 -8.57 0.65 -16.18
C VAL A 143 -8.25 -0.20 -17.41
N TRP A 144 -7.90 -1.47 -17.19
CA TRP A 144 -7.68 -2.45 -18.26
C TRP A 144 -8.91 -2.63 -19.15
N ARG A 145 -10.09 -2.89 -18.55
CA ARG A 145 -11.33 -3.14 -19.28
C ARG A 145 -11.74 -1.98 -20.18
N ASN A 146 -11.49 -0.74 -19.74
CA ASN A 146 -11.84 0.46 -20.50
C ASN A 146 -10.73 0.91 -21.45
N ASN A 147 -9.65 0.14 -21.61
CA ASN A 147 -8.51 0.47 -22.46
C ASN A 147 -7.92 1.85 -22.13
N ILE A 148 -7.90 2.20 -20.84
CA ILE A 148 -7.31 3.44 -20.33
C ILE A 148 -5.82 3.19 -20.10
N SER A 149 -4.99 4.18 -20.46
CA SER A 149 -3.56 4.12 -20.17
C SER A 149 -3.30 4.05 -18.66
N ILE A 150 -2.65 2.97 -18.22
CA ILE A 150 -2.25 2.79 -16.82
C ILE A 150 -1.17 3.79 -16.44
N SER A 151 -0.30 4.16 -17.38
CA SER A 151 0.71 5.21 -17.18
C SER A 151 0.08 6.58 -16.90
N MET A 152 -0.95 6.96 -17.67
CA MET A 152 -1.67 8.22 -17.45
C MET A 152 -2.43 8.22 -16.13
N PHE A 153 -3.09 7.11 -15.79
CA PHE A 153 -3.78 6.96 -14.52
C PHE A 153 -2.82 7.09 -13.33
N LEU A 154 -1.66 6.44 -13.42
CA LEU A 154 -0.62 6.51 -12.39
C LEU A 154 -0.02 7.92 -12.28
N ALA A 155 0.22 8.61 -13.40
CA ALA A 155 0.73 9.98 -13.38
C ALA A 155 -0.20 10.92 -12.59
N TRP A 156 -1.51 10.76 -12.75
CA TRP A 156 -2.50 11.51 -11.99
C TRP A 156 -2.46 11.18 -10.49
N LEU A 157 -2.37 9.90 -10.11
CA LEU A 157 -2.26 9.47 -8.71
C LEU A 157 -0.98 9.96 -8.02
N VAL A 158 0.16 9.92 -8.74
CA VAL A 158 1.43 10.47 -8.26
C VAL A 158 1.27 11.98 -8.05
N GLY A 159 0.66 12.69 -8.99
CA GLY A 159 0.33 14.12 -8.85
C GLY A 159 -0.50 14.41 -7.60
N ILE A 160 -1.57 13.65 -7.36
CA ILE A 160 -2.41 13.80 -6.16
C ILE A 160 -1.65 13.48 -4.89
N THR A 161 -0.78 12.47 -4.90
CA THR A 161 0.06 12.14 -3.74
C THR A 161 0.87 13.36 -3.31
N PHE A 162 1.60 13.97 -4.24
CA PHE A 162 2.43 15.13 -3.92
C PHE A 162 1.62 16.38 -3.62
N LEU A 163 0.49 16.58 -4.31
CA LEU A 163 -0.42 17.68 -3.99
C LEU A 163 -0.98 17.55 -2.57
N SER A 164 -1.42 16.35 -2.18
CA SER A 164 -1.89 16.07 -0.82
C SER A 164 -0.80 16.33 0.20
N GLN A 165 0.44 15.92 -0.08
CA GLN A 165 1.59 16.20 0.78
C GLN A 165 1.85 17.70 0.93
N VAL A 166 1.82 18.47 -0.15
CA VAL A 166 1.99 19.94 -0.09
C VAL A 166 0.88 20.59 0.74
N PHE A 167 -0.37 20.14 0.59
CA PHE A 167 -1.48 20.64 1.43
C PHE A 167 -1.26 20.33 2.91
N LEU A 168 -0.76 19.13 3.24
CA LEU A 168 -0.48 18.75 4.63
C LEU A 168 0.70 19.52 5.23
N ILE A 169 1.72 19.87 4.43
CA ILE A 169 2.80 20.77 4.83
C ILE A 169 2.25 22.17 5.09
N ALA A 170 1.49 22.73 4.14
CA ALA A 170 0.89 24.06 4.26
C ALA A 170 -0.08 24.15 5.45
N GLY A 171 -0.78 23.06 5.76
CA GLY A 171 -1.67 22.93 6.91
C GLY A 171 -0.97 22.66 8.25
N GLY A 172 0.36 22.56 8.27
CA GLY A 172 1.15 22.34 9.49
C GLY A 172 1.07 20.92 10.08
N ILE A 173 0.53 19.95 9.32
CA ILE A 173 0.46 18.54 9.74
C ILE A 173 1.82 17.86 9.50
N LEU A 174 2.48 18.19 8.39
CA LEU A 174 3.79 17.67 8.02
C LEU A 174 4.86 18.75 8.15
N ALA A 175 6.07 18.34 8.53
CA ALA A 175 7.22 19.23 8.54
C ALA A 175 7.55 19.68 7.10
N PRO A 176 8.02 20.93 6.89
CA PRO A 176 8.41 21.41 5.56
C PRO A 176 9.43 20.52 4.85
N MET A 177 10.36 19.93 5.60
CA MET A 177 11.40 19.06 5.05
C MET A 177 10.86 17.71 4.53
N THR A 178 9.61 17.33 4.80
CA THR A 178 8.98 16.19 4.11
C THR A 178 8.97 16.37 2.59
N ALA A 179 9.05 17.61 2.08
CA ALA A 179 9.24 17.93 0.67
C ALA A 179 10.46 17.27 0.03
N LEU A 180 11.43 16.76 0.81
CA LEU A 180 12.52 15.92 0.29
C LEU A 180 12.01 14.71 -0.51
N SER A 181 10.83 14.18 -0.17
CA SER A 181 10.22 13.06 -0.91
C SER A 181 9.95 13.38 -2.38
N LEU A 182 9.94 14.67 -2.78
CA LEU A 182 9.82 15.09 -4.18
C LEU A 182 10.94 14.54 -5.07
N ILE A 183 12.09 14.17 -4.51
CA ILE A 183 13.17 13.50 -5.26
C ILE A 183 12.67 12.18 -5.88
N SER A 184 11.66 11.53 -5.29
CA SER A 184 11.08 10.30 -5.86
C SER A 184 10.28 10.53 -7.15
N PHE A 185 10.03 11.78 -7.56
CA PHE A 185 9.49 12.07 -8.89
C PHE A 185 10.36 11.50 -10.02
N ILE A 186 11.68 11.46 -9.82
CA ILE A 186 12.61 10.95 -10.83
C ILE A 186 12.33 9.46 -11.12
N PRO A 187 12.39 8.55 -10.13
CA PRO A 187 12.03 7.15 -10.37
C PRO A 187 10.55 6.95 -10.75
N PHE A 188 9.61 7.78 -10.27
CA PHE A 188 8.23 7.73 -10.76
C PHE A 188 8.11 8.05 -12.26
N SER A 189 8.91 8.99 -12.77
CA SER A 189 8.95 9.32 -14.19
C SER A 189 9.43 8.13 -15.02
N PHE A 190 10.47 7.42 -14.56
CA PHE A 190 10.92 6.19 -15.22
C PHE A 190 9.86 5.09 -15.17
N CYS A 191 9.16 4.93 -14.04
CA CYS A 191 8.01 4.03 -13.94
C CYS A 191 6.99 4.32 -15.03
N ILE A 192 6.49 5.55 -15.10
CA ILE A 192 5.44 5.98 -16.06
C ILE A 192 5.89 5.77 -17.52
N LEU A 193 7.16 6.07 -17.84
CA LEU A 193 7.71 5.91 -19.19
C LEU A 193 7.81 4.45 -19.64
N HIS A 194 8.03 3.53 -18.69
CA HIS A 194 8.30 2.12 -19.00
C HIS A 194 7.10 1.22 -18.76
N LEU A 195 6.11 1.62 -17.95
CA LEU A 195 5.04 0.74 -17.47
C LEU A 195 4.28 0.00 -18.59
N GLU A 196 3.99 0.69 -19.69
CA GLU A 196 3.28 0.11 -20.84
C GLU A 196 4.22 -0.49 -21.90
N LYS A 197 5.52 -0.19 -21.85
CA LYS A 197 6.54 -0.67 -22.82
C LYS A 197 7.25 -1.93 -22.33
N ASP A 198 7.68 -1.89 -21.07
CA ASP A 198 8.33 -2.96 -20.32
C ASP A 198 7.79 -2.90 -18.89
N LEU A 199 6.70 -3.66 -18.68
CA LEU A 199 6.00 -3.75 -17.41
C LEU A 199 6.93 -4.06 -16.23
N LYS A 200 7.91 -4.96 -16.43
CA LYS A 200 8.80 -5.37 -15.33
C LYS A 200 9.66 -4.19 -14.89
N THR A 201 10.27 -3.49 -15.85
CA THR A 201 11.10 -2.31 -15.57
C THR A 201 10.26 -1.18 -14.98
N GLY A 202 9.06 -0.94 -15.52
CA GLY A 202 8.12 0.04 -14.97
C GLY A 202 7.78 -0.23 -13.51
N VAL A 203 7.37 -1.46 -13.18
CA VAL A 203 7.03 -1.86 -11.80
C VAL A 203 8.22 -1.71 -10.85
N ILE A 204 9.42 -2.11 -11.25
CA ILE A 204 10.62 -1.98 -10.39
C ILE A 204 10.90 -0.50 -10.07
N TRP A 205 10.83 0.38 -11.07
CA TRP A 205 10.97 1.82 -10.85
C TRP A 205 9.86 2.39 -9.97
N GLY A 206 8.61 1.95 -10.16
CA GLY A 206 7.48 2.37 -9.36
C GLY A 206 7.62 1.97 -7.89
N LEU A 207 7.97 0.72 -7.61
CA LEU A 207 8.23 0.25 -6.25
C LEU A 207 9.42 1.00 -5.63
N GLY A 208 10.52 1.15 -6.37
CA GLY A 208 11.67 1.94 -5.93
C GLY A 208 11.30 3.38 -5.59
N ALA A 209 10.43 4.01 -6.39
CA ALA A 209 9.93 5.36 -6.14
C ALA A 209 9.07 5.45 -4.88
N ILE A 210 8.18 4.49 -4.65
CA ILE A 210 7.36 4.44 -3.42
C ILE A 210 8.23 4.28 -2.18
N PHE A 211 9.19 3.36 -2.19
CA PHE A 211 10.10 3.19 -1.06
C PHE A 211 10.98 4.42 -0.83
N LEU A 212 11.55 5.00 -1.89
CA LEU A 212 12.34 6.22 -1.79
C LEU A 212 11.50 7.38 -1.25
N HIS A 213 10.25 7.52 -1.72
CA HIS A 213 9.29 8.52 -1.22
C HIS A 213 9.14 8.37 0.30
N MET A 214 8.81 7.18 0.79
CA MET A 214 8.58 6.94 2.22
C MET A 214 9.83 7.21 3.08
N VAL A 215 11.00 6.80 2.61
CA VAL A 215 12.27 7.04 3.34
C VAL A 215 12.54 8.55 3.43
N LEU A 216 12.49 9.27 2.31
CA LEU A 216 12.76 10.70 2.28
C LEU A 216 11.67 11.52 3.00
N PHE A 217 10.42 11.08 2.92
CA PHE A 217 9.31 11.65 3.69
C PHE A 217 9.59 11.52 5.18
N THR A 218 9.94 10.32 5.65
CA THR A 218 10.21 10.06 7.07
C THR A 218 11.43 10.84 7.55
N LEU A 219 12.52 10.85 6.76
CA LEU A 219 13.71 11.66 7.06
C LEU A 219 13.36 13.15 7.16
N GLY A 220 12.58 13.65 6.20
CA GLY A 220 12.08 15.01 6.21
C GLY A 220 11.24 15.34 7.44
N GLN A 221 10.39 14.42 7.89
CA GLN A 221 9.60 14.63 9.11
C GLN A 221 10.47 14.66 10.37
N VAL A 222 11.61 13.96 10.39
CA VAL A 222 12.51 13.91 11.55
C VAL A 222 13.42 15.13 11.65
N ILE A 223 13.88 15.68 10.51
CA ILE A 223 14.88 16.77 10.50
C ILE A 223 14.28 18.17 10.38
N GLY A 224 12.99 18.29 10.08
CA GLY A 224 12.34 19.54 9.66
C GLY A 224 11.30 20.08 10.61
#